data_AF-A0A969TT37-F1
#
_entry.id   AF-A0A969TT37-F1
#
_cell.length_a   1.000
_cell.length_b   1.000
_cell.length_c   1.000
_cell.angle_alpha   90.00
_cell.angle_beta   90.00
_cell.angle_gamma   90.00
#
_symmetry.space_group_name_H-M   'P 1'
#
loop_
_entity.id
_entity.type
_entity.pdbx_description
1 polymer ?
#
loop_
_entity_poly.entity_id
_entity_poly.type
_entity_poly.pdbx_seq_one_letter_code
_entity_poly.pdbx_strand_id
1 'polypeptide(L)'
;MNDKTEAFTEALLDGDHGAAFSIVREVSRETGRLALFRDLITPSMYAVGYKWEQGDITVAEEHLATGVCDFVLTQLEYELVSQSKKIDAEPKALFFSMENEKHYLGLKMVSILFRERGWNVKFLQSDLPIELALQEAARWKPSVIGLSFSLSYRAEELSGYLEGFHQQSREADILVGGRLVSKFDFAAIAANTTFLKDLNELTAWFKTTEKTGRDKADGQSDTTSVI
;
A
#
# COMPACT_ATOMS: atom_id res chain seq x y z
N MET A 1 6.30 7.24 22.64
CA MET A 1 6.13 7.69 21.24
C MET A 1 7.21 8.74 21.01
N ASN A 2 7.76 8.92 19.80
CA ASN A 2 8.76 9.97 19.56
C ASN A 2 8.04 11.33 19.49
N ASP A 3 8.65 12.43 19.96
CA ASP A 3 8.08 13.78 20.00
C ASP A 3 7.43 14.19 18.66
N LYS A 4 8.05 13.82 17.52
CA LYS A 4 7.51 14.09 16.18
C LYS A 4 6.24 13.32 15.87
N THR A 5 6.11 12.09 16.36
CA THR A 5 4.91 11.26 16.17
C THR A 5 3.74 11.83 16.98
N GLU A 6 3.98 12.29 18.20
CA GLU A 6 2.96 12.95 19.03
C GLU A 6 2.50 14.25 18.37
N ALA A 7 3.45 15.12 17.99
CA ALA A 7 3.14 16.38 17.30
C ALA A 7 2.40 16.17 15.97
N PHE A 8 2.76 15.14 15.19
CA PHE A 8 2.03 14.82 13.96
C PHE A 8 0.62 14.33 14.28
N THR A 9 0.44 13.49 15.30
CA THR A 9 -0.88 13.00 15.73
C THR A 9 -1.79 14.15 16.16
N GLU A 10 -1.27 15.11 16.92
CA GLU A 10 -2.01 16.32 17.33
C GLU A 10 -2.42 17.16 16.11
N ALA A 11 -1.47 17.44 15.20
CA ALA A 11 -1.77 18.19 13.98
C ALA A 11 -2.85 17.53 13.11
N LEU A 12 -2.90 16.20 13.06
CA LEU A 12 -3.97 15.46 12.38
C LEU A 12 -5.32 15.67 13.05
N LEU A 13 -5.39 15.54 14.38
CA LEU A 13 -6.63 15.69 15.16
C LEU A 13 -7.16 17.13 15.16
N ASP A 14 -6.27 18.12 15.13
CA ASP A 14 -6.62 19.54 15.05
C ASP A 14 -7.05 19.99 13.65
N GLY A 15 -6.90 19.13 12.64
CA GLY A 15 -7.21 19.49 11.25
C GLY A 15 -6.15 20.41 10.61
N ASP A 16 -4.97 20.56 11.23
CA ASP A 16 -3.92 21.48 10.77
C ASP A 16 -3.08 20.83 9.66
N HIS A 17 -3.56 21.00 8.43
CA HIS A 17 -2.89 20.53 7.22
C HIS A 17 -1.49 21.13 7.05
N GLY A 18 -1.29 22.38 7.50
CA GLY A 18 -0.02 23.10 7.36
C GLY A 18 1.03 22.53 8.31
N ALA A 19 0.69 22.38 9.59
CA ALA A 19 1.55 21.76 10.59
C ALA A 19 1.86 20.30 10.23
N ALA A 20 0.85 19.51 9.89
CA ALA A 20 1.01 18.10 9.51
C ALA A 20 1.98 17.95 8.32
N PHE A 21 1.81 18.76 7.26
CA PHE A 21 2.71 18.71 6.11
C PHE A 21 4.11 19.23 6.43
N SER A 22 4.24 20.26 7.28
CA SER A 22 5.55 20.78 7.69
C SER A 22 6.38 19.74 8.44
N ILE A 23 5.76 19.03 9.40
CA ILE A 23 6.41 17.95 10.16
C ILE A 23 6.87 16.84 9.21
N VAL A 24 6.01 16.41 8.30
CA VAL A 24 6.34 15.38 7.32
C VAL A 24 7.50 15.81 6.40
N ARG A 25 7.51 17.06 5.93
CA ARG A 25 8.63 17.55 5.12
C ARG A 25 9.94 17.58 5.88
N GLU A 26 9.93 18.00 7.14
CA GLU A 26 11.13 17.99 7.99
C GLU A 26 11.69 16.57 8.12
N VAL A 27 10.86 15.60 8.50
CA VAL A 27 11.26 14.19 8.67
C VAL A 27 11.70 13.56 7.34
N SER A 28 11.06 13.92 6.22
CA SER A 28 11.42 13.40 4.89
C SER A 28 12.78 13.87 4.38
N ARG A 29 13.35 14.95 4.93
CA ARG A 29 14.72 15.41 4.57
C ARG A 29 15.79 14.52 5.18
N GLU A 30 15.48 13.87 6.29
CA GLU A 30 16.41 13.04 7.07
C GLU A 30 16.23 11.54 6.76
N THR A 31 15.08 11.16 6.20
CA THR A 31 14.68 9.76 6.04
C THR A 31 14.02 9.52 4.68
N GLY A 32 14.14 8.29 4.15
CA GLY A 32 13.41 7.88 2.95
C GLY A 32 11.91 7.68 3.23
N ARG A 33 11.07 7.71 2.18
CA ARG A 33 9.60 7.57 2.29
C ARG A 33 9.18 6.32 3.06
N LEU A 34 9.89 5.21 2.89
CA LEU A 34 9.63 3.98 3.64
C LEU A 34 9.71 4.20 5.15
N ALA A 35 10.78 4.83 5.63
CA ALA A 35 10.99 5.10 7.05
C ALA A 35 9.99 6.15 7.55
N LEU A 36 9.72 7.21 6.78
CA LEU A 36 8.65 8.17 7.07
C LEU A 36 7.28 7.49 7.27
N PHE A 37 6.90 6.59 6.37
CA PHE A 37 5.62 5.88 6.44
C PHE A 37 5.56 4.92 7.63
N ARG A 38 6.65 4.19 7.88
CA ARG A 38 6.74 3.21 8.96
C ARG A 38 6.85 3.85 10.34
N ASP A 39 7.67 4.89 10.49
CA ASP A 39 8.12 5.41 11.78
C ASP A 39 7.36 6.68 12.22
N LEU A 40 6.68 7.37 11.29
CA LEU A 40 5.87 8.54 11.59
C LEU A 40 4.38 8.32 11.30
N ILE A 41 4.02 8.04 10.04
CA ILE A 41 2.61 8.01 9.63
C ILE A 41 1.87 6.83 10.26
N THR A 42 2.40 5.61 10.14
CA THR A 42 1.79 4.40 10.69
C THR A 42 1.54 4.51 12.21
N PRO A 43 2.53 4.82 13.06
CA PRO A 43 2.30 4.92 14.50
C PRO A 43 1.35 6.06 14.89
N SER A 44 1.35 7.18 14.15
CA SER A 44 0.42 8.29 14.43
C SER A 44 -1.03 7.89 14.13
N MET A 45 -1.29 7.26 12.98
CA MET A 45 -2.62 6.75 12.66
C MET A 45 -3.08 5.62 13.59
N TYR A 46 -2.13 4.82 14.12
CA TYR A 46 -2.45 3.85 15.16
C TYR A 46 -2.83 4.53 16.47
N ALA A 47 -2.16 5.63 16.85
CA ALA A 47 -2.53 6.42 18.02
C ALA A 47 -3.90 7.07 17.88
N VAL A 48 -4.24 7.61 16.69
CA VAL A 48 -5.59 8.11 16.38
C VAL A 48 -6.63 7.00 16.55
N GLY A 49 -6.40 5.84 15.91
CA GLY A 49 -7.31 4.70 16.01
C GLY A 49 -7.49 4.21 17.46
N TYR A 50 -6.41 4.15 18.24
CA TYR A 50 -6.45 3.77 19.64
C TYR A 50 -7.29 4.75 20.48
N LYS A 51 -7.08 6.06 20.32
CA LYS A 51 -7.88 7.10 21.00
C LYS A 51 -9.37 6.95 20.68
N TRP A 52 -9.70 6.68 19.42
CA TRP A 52 -11.10 6.44 19.02
C TRP A 52 -11.66 5.16 19.65
N GLU A 53 -10.92 4.05 19.63
CA GLU A 53 -11.32 2.79 20.26
C GLU A 53 -11.54 2.92 21.77
N GLN A 54 -10.79 3.80 22.45
CA GLN A 54 -10.98 4.11 23.87
C GLN A 54 -12.12 5.10 24.14
N GLY A 55 -12.68 5.75 23.11
CA GLY A 55 -13.68 6.80 23.26
C GLY A 55 -13.12 8.17 23.67
N ASP A 56 -11.81 8.36 23.57
CA ASP A 56 -11.15 9.64 23.86
C ASP A 56 -11.43 10.69 22.77
N ILE A 57 -11.69 10.23 21.55
CA ILE A 57 -12.12 11.04 20.41
C ILE A 57 -13.34 10.42 19.73
N THR A 58 -14.11 11.27 19.06
CA THR A 58 -15.27 10.88 18.27
C THR A 58 -14.86 10.32 16.90
N VAL A 59 -15.81 9.66 16.23
CA VAL A 59 -15.64 9.24 14.83
C VAL A 59 -15.43 10.44 13.89
N ALA A 60 -15.96 11.62 14.23
CA ALA A 60 -15.76 12.83 13.43
C ALA A 60 -14.29 13.30 13.47
N GLU A 61 -13.65 13.23 14.64
CA GLU A 61 -12.24 13.55 14.82
C GLU A 61 -11.32 12.51 14.15
N GLU A 62 -11.68 11.23 14.20
CA GLU A 62 -10.96 10.19 13.44
C GLU A 62 -11.05 10.47 11.92
N HIS A 63 -12.23 10.79 11.40
CA HIS A 63 -12.42 11.12 9.98
C HIS A 63 -11.64 12.37 9.58
N LEU A 64 -11.58 13.38 10.45
CA LEU A 64 -10.76 14.57 10.25
C LEU A 64 -9.28 14.19 10.13
N ALA A 65 -8.75 13.45 11.12
CA ALA A 65 -7.36 13.01 11.12
C ALA A 65 -7.00 12.15 9.89
N THR A 66 -7.87 11.22 9.51
CA THR A 66 -7.72 10.41 8.29
C THR A 66 -7.69 11.29 7.03
N GLY A 67 -8.56 12.30 6.95
CA GLY A 67 -8.60 13.26 5.85
C GLY A 67 -7.32 14.11 5.74
N VAL A 68 -6.80 14.63 6.86
CA VAL A 68 -5.53 15.37 6.87
C VAL A 68 -4.36 14.47 6.47
N CYS A 69 -4.32 13.23 6.98
CA CYS A 69 -3.29 12.26 6.59
C CYS A 69 -3.36 11.95 5.09
N ASP A 70 -4.56 11.78 4.53
CA ASP A 70 -4.74 11.54 3.10
C ASP A 70 -4.22 12.70 2.25
N PHE A 71 -4.50 13.95 2.67
CA PHE A 71 -3.95 15.15 2.05
C PHE A 71 -2.42 15.13 2.04
N VAL A 72 -1.79 14.85 3.18
CA VAL A 72 -0.32 14.79 3.30
C VAL A 72 0.28 13.73 2.37
N LEU A 73 -0.33 12.54 2.30
CA LEU A 73 0.10 11.49 1.36
C LEU A 73 -0.05 11.92 -0.10
N THR A 74 -1.13 12.63 -0.45
CA THR A 74 -1.33 13.18 -1.81
C THR A 74 -0.23 14.18 -2.17
N GLN A 75 0.20 15.03 -1.24
CA GLN A 75 1.28 15.97 -1.50
C GLN A 75 2.62 15.26 -1.75
N LEU A 76 2.95 14.24 -0.93
CA LEU A 76 4.16 13.44 -1.12
C LEU A 76 4.15 12.67 -2.45
N GLU A 77 2.97 12.20 -2.88
CA GLU A 77 2.78 11.57 -4.17
C GLU A 77 2.95 12.57 -5.32
N TYR A 78 2.38 13.78 -5.19
CA TYR A 78 2.50 14.83 -6.21
C TYR A 78 3.97 15.18 -6.50
N GLU A 79 4.80 15.30 -5.45
CA GLU A 79 6.24 15.56 -5.59
C GLU A 79 6.96 14.48 -6.41
N LEU A 80 6.46 13.24 -6.36
CA LEU A 80 7.00 12.11 -7.11
C LEU A 80 6.49 12.09 -8.56
N VAL A 81 5.17 12.23 -8.77
CA VAL A 81 4.58 12.09 -10.11
C VAL A 81 4.77 13.32 -11.00
N SER A 82 4.91 14.51 -10.42
CA SER A 82 5.18 15.75 -11.18
C SER A 82 6.49 15.71 -11.96
N GLN A 83 7.38 14.77 -11.61
CA GLN A 83 8.67 14.55 -12.26
C GLN A 83 8.62 13.41 -13.30
N SER A 84 7.53 12.63 -13.34
CA SER A 84 7.39 11.44 -14.19
C SER A 84 6.70 11.77 -15.52
N LYS A 85 7.23 11.21 -16.63
CA LYS A 85 6.72 11.45 -17.99
C LYS A 85 6.02 10.23 -18.64
N LYS A 86 5.84 9.12 -17.93
CA LYS A 86 5.43 7.85 -18.56
C LYS A 86 3.96 7.51 -18.29
N ILE A 87 3.11 7.77 -19.28
CA ILE A 87 1.81 7.13 -19.42
C ILE A 87 2.07 5.73 -20.01
N ASP A 88 1.49 4.68 -19.40
CA ASP A 88 1.60 3.27 -19.84
C ASP A 88 2.98 2.59 -19.77
N ALA A 89 3.85 2.99 -18.84
CA ALA A 89 5.05 2.20 -18.55
C ALA A 89 4.71 0.82 -17.94
N GLU A 90 5.60 -0.14 -18.19
CA GLU A 90 5.76 -1.34 -17.38
C GLU A 90 6.91 -1.14 -16.38
N PRO A 91 6.92 -1.82 -15.22
CA PRO A 91 5.90 -2.78 -14.77
C PRO A 91 4.65 -2.11 -14.15
N LYS A 92 3.48 -2.76 -14.24
CA LYS A 92 2.19 -2.25 -13.74
C LYS A 92 1.75 -2.87 -12.42
N ALA A 93 1.29 -2.05 -11.48
CA ALA A 93 0.71 -2.50 -10.21
C ALA A 93 -0.68 -1.89 -9.96
N LEU A 94 -1.65 -2.74 -9.63
CA LEU A 94 -3.04 -2.37 -9.34
C LEU A 94 -3.28 -2.50 -7.84
N PHE A 95 -3.75 -1.44 -7.19
CA PHE A 95 -4.05 -1.43 -5.77
C PHE A 95 -5.48 -0.98 -5.50
N PHE A 96 -6.21 -1.73 -4.66
CA PHE A 96 -7.55 -1.36 -4.19
C PHE A 96 -7.88 -2.06 -2.87
N SER A 97 -8.81 -1.48 -2.11
CA SER A 97 -9.42 -2.17 -0.97
C SER A 97 -10.69 -2.88 -1.41
N MET A 98 -11.01 -3.99 -0.77
CA MET A 98 -12.22 -4.77 -1.11
C MET A 98 -13.48 -3.92 -0.94
N GLU A 99 -14.61 -4.40 -1.47
CA GLU A 99 -15.93 -3.80 -1.26
C GLU A 99 -16.14 -3.50 0.24
N ASN A 100 -16.86 -2.44 0.60
CA ASN A 100 -17.13 -1.97 1.96
C ASN A 100 -15.92 -1.81 2.91
N GLU A 101 -14.68 -1.91 2.41
CA GLU A 101 -13.45 -1.70 3.19
C GLU A 101 -12.94 -0.28 2.96
N LYS A 102 -13.05 0.56 4.00
CA LYS A 102 -12.71 1.98 3.96
C LYS A 102 -11.27 2.28 4.41
N HIS A 103 -10.54 1.29 4.93
CA HIS A 103 -9.17 1.49 5.42
C HIS A 103 -8.14 1.42 4.28
N TYR A 104 -7.99 2.51 3.54
CA TYR A 104 -7.14 2.57 2.35
C TYR A 104 -5.79 3.29 2.54
N LEU A 105 -5.56 4.04 3.63
CA LEU A 105 -4.32 4.84 3.80
C LEU A 105 -3.05 3.99 3.73
N GLY A 106 -3.06 2.80 4.35
CA GLY A 106 -1.95 1.84 4.26
C GLY A 106 -1.64 1.44 2.82
N LEU A 107 -2.69 1.18 2.04
CA LEU A 107 -2.56 0.81 0.64
C LEU A 107 -2.12 1.99 -0.24
N LYS A 108 -2.55 3.22 0.09
CA LYS A 108 -2.05 4.44 -0.55
C LYS A 108 -0.55 4.58 -0.34
N MET A 109 -0.05 4.39 0.88
CA MET A 109 1.40 4.38 1.17
C MET A 109 2.16 3.35 0.33
N VAL A 110 1.65 2.11 0.25
CA VAL A 110 2.22 1.06 -0.61
C VAL A 110 2.25 1.51 -2.07
N SER A 111 1.16 2.06 -2.59
CA SER A 111 1.06 2.53 -3.97
C SER A 111 2.12 3.60 -4.29
N ILE A 112 2.39 4.51 -3.36
CA ILE A 112 3.44 5.54 -3.48
C ILE A 112 4.83 4.90 -3.50
N LEU A 113 5.09 3.88 -2.66
CA LEU A 113 6.38 3.17 -2.64
C LEU A 113 6.65 2.38 -3.94
N PHE A 114 5.59 1.86 -4.59
CA PHE A 114 5.68 1.27 -5.92
C PHE A 114 6.02 2.32 -6.98
N ARG A 115 5.31 3.46 -6.98
CA ARG A 115 5.61 4.59 -7.90
C ARG A 115 7.05 5.07 -7.72
N GLU A 116 7.55 5.13 -6.48
CA GLU A 116 8.92 5.55 -6.16
C GLU A 116 9.96 4.65 -6.84
N ARG A 117 9.61 3.38 -7.07
CA ARG A 117 10.43 2.38 -7.77
C ARG A 117 10.17 2.31 -9.27
N GLY A 118 9.46 3.29 -9.83
CA GLY A 118 9.21 3.39 -11.27
C GLY A 118 8.08 2.51 -11.80
N TRP A 119 7.27 1.91 -10.92
CA TRP A 119 6.07 1.19 -11.34
C TRP A 119 5.02 2.16 -11.87
N ASN A 120 4.30 1.73 -12.90
CA ASN A 120 3.06 2.37 -13.32
C ASN A 120 1.93 1.87 -12.42
N VAL A 121 1.37 2.76 -11.61
CA VAL A 121 0.47 2.35 -10.53
C VAL A 121 -0.92 2.93 -10.72
N LYS A 122 -1.92 2.05 -10.75
CA LYS A 122 -3.33 2.41 -10.55
C LYS A 122 -3.72 2.11 -9.11
N PHE A 123 -4.06 3.15 -8.37
CA PHE A 123 -4.64 3.03 -7.04
C PHE A 123 -6.12 3.40 -7.14
N LEU A 124 -7.01 2.42 -7.03
CA LEU A 124 -8.47 2.59 -7.15
C LEU A 124 -9.16 2.87 -5.82
N GLN A 125 -8.39 3.24 -4.79
CA GLN A 125 -8.88 3.59 -3.47
C GLN A 125 -9.60 2.42 -2.76
N SER A 126 -10.79 2.68 -2.23
CA SER A 126 -11.58 1.79 -1.36
C SER A 126 -12.85 1.31 -2.06
N ASP A 127 -13.45 0.26 -1.51
CA ASP A 127 -14.81 -0.14 -1.83
C ASP A 127 -15.00 -0.59 -3.30
N LEU A 128 -14.15 -1.51 -3.76
CA LEU A 128 -14.22 -2.04 -5.12
C LEU A 128 -14.77 -3.47 -5.15
N PRO A 129 -16.01 -3.70 -5.64
CA PRO A 129 -16.59 -5.03 -5.85
C PRO A 129 -15.70 -5.95 -6.71
N ILE A 130 -15.74 -7.24 -6.40
CA ILE A 130 -14.86 -8.25 -7.02
C ILE A 130 -15.00 -8.28 -8.55
N GLU A 131 -16.21 -8.19 -9.10
CA GLU A 131 -16.44 -8.24 -10.54
C GLU A 131 -15.75 -7.08 -11.26
N LEU A 132 -15.82 -5.89 -10.67
CA LEU A 132 -15.20 -4.68 -11.23
C LEU A 132 -13.67 -4.73 -11.09
N ALA A 133 -13.17 -5.27 -9.98
CA ALA A 133 -11.75 -5.46 -9.76
C ALA A 133 -11.14 -6.44 -10.78
N LEU A 134 -11.82 -7.56 -11.03
CA LEU A 134 -11.43 -8.55 -12.04
C LEU A 134 -11.47 -7.97 -13.45
N GLN A 135 -12.52 -7.21 -13.79
CA GLN A 135 -12.61 -6.51 -15.07
C GLN A 135 -11.45 -5.52 -15.28
N GLU A 136 -11.09 -4.75 -14.26
CA GLU A 136 -9.95 -3.82 -14.38
C GLU A 136 -8.64 -4.57 -14.57
N ALA A 137 -8.40 -5.62 -13.79
CA ALA A 137 -7.19 -6.43 -13.90
C ALA A 137 -7.07 -7.08 -15.29
N ALA A 138 -8.16 -7.64 -15.81
CA ALA A 138 -8.20 -8.24 -17.15
C ALA A 138 -7.92 -7.20 -18.26
N ARG A 139 -8.45 -5.97 -18.10
CA ARG A 139 -8.27 -4.88 -19.07
C ARG A 139 -6.85 -4.30 -19.04
N TRP A 140 -6.33 -4.02 -17.85
CA TRP A 140 -5.08 -3.27 -17.68
C TRP A 140 -3.84 -4.16 -17.58
N LYS A 141 -4.03 -5.44 -17.24
CA LYS A 141 -3.01 -6.49 -17.14
C LYS A 141 -1.84 -6.09 -16.22
N PRO A 142 -2.09 -5.81 -14.94
CA PRO A 142 -1.02 -5.55 -14.00
C PRO A 142 -0.21 -6.83 -13.74
N SER A 143 1.10 -6.69 -13.51
CA SER A 143 1.94 -7.79 -13.02
C SER A 143 1.86 -7.93 -11.49
N VAL A 144 1.31 -6.93 -10.79
CA VAL A 144 1.07 -6.98 -9.34
C VAL A 144 -0.34 -6.51 -9.03
N ILE A 145 -1.06 -7.26 -8.18
CA ILE A 145 -2.37 -6.89 -7.64
C ILE A 145 -2.25 -6.82 -6.12
N GLY A 146 -2.45 -5.65 -5.55
CA GLY A 146 -2.39 -5.43 -4.11
C GLY A 146 -3.75 -5.11 -3.49
N LEU A 147 -4.05 -5.81 -2.41
CA LEU A 147 -5.31 -5.80 -1.69
C LEU A 147 -5.06 -5.38 -0.24
N SER A 148 -5.98 -4.63 0.36
CA SER A 148 -5.96 -4.35 1.81
C SER A 148 -7.21 -4.90 2.48
N PHE A 149 -7.02 -5.48 3.68
CA PHE A 149 -8.07 -6.07 4.49
C PHE A 149 -7.86 -5.79 5.98
N SER A 150 -8.85 -5.17 6.64
CA SER A 150 -8.74 -4.74 8.04
C SER A 150 -9.87 -5.23 8.95
N LEU A 151 -10.92 -5.90 8.43
CA LEU A 151 -12.11 -6.31 9.21
C LEU A 151 -12.31 -7.84 9.28
N SER A 152 -12.12 -8.45 10.45
CA SER A 152 -11.90 -9.90 10.58
C SER A 152 -13.10 -10.76 10.20
N TYR A 153 -14.32 -10.24 10.35
CA TYR A 153 -15.55 -10.92 9.99
C TYR A 153 -15.76 -11.06 8.47
N ARG A 154 -14.86 -10.50 7.66
CA ARG A 154 -14.95 -10.49 6.19
C ARG A 154 -13.86 -11.34 5.52
N ALA A 155 -13.25 -12.26 6.27
CA ALA A 155 -12.19 -13.13 5.76
C ALA A 155 -12.68 -14.09 4.65
N GLU A 156 -13.98 -14.45 4.67
CA GLU A 156 -14.60 -15.24 3.60
C GLU A 156 -14.58 -14.49 2.26
N GLU A 157 -14.82 -13.17 2.29
CA GLU A 157 -14.83 -12.34 1.09
C GLU A 157 -13.44 -12.28 0.45
N LEU A 158 -12.38 -12.18 1.27
CA LEU A 158 -11.00 -12.23 0.80
C LEU A 158 -10.74 -13.49 -0.05
N SER A 159 -11.27 -14.63 0.38
CA SER A 159 -11.11 -15.90 -0.36
C SER A 159 -11.71 -15.79 -1.77
N GLY A 160 -12.89 -15.18 -1.91
CA GLY A 160 -13.52 -14.94 -3.21
C GLY A 160 -12.66 -14.07 -4.14
N TYR A 161 -12.11 -12.96 -3.65
CA TYR A 161 -11.20 -12.11 -4.45
C TYR A 161 -9.96 -12.89 -4.88
N LEU A 162 -9.32 -13.62 -3.96
CA LEU A 162 -8.11 -14.39 -4.25
C LEU A 162 -8.39 -15.47 -5.30
N GLU A 163 -9.46 -16.25 -5.15
CA GLU A 163 -9.87 -17.26 -6.13
C GLU A 163 -10.11 -16.64 -7.52
N GLY A 164 -10.81 -15.51 -7.59
CA GLY A 164 -11.06 -14.80 -8.85
C GLY A 164 -9.77 -14.40 -9.57
N PHE A 165 -8.81 -13.80 -8.85
CA PHE A 165 -7.53 -13.40 -9.45
C PHE A 165 -6.64 -14.59 -9.79
N HIS A 166 -6.61 -15.64 -8.97
CA HIS A 166 -5.88 -16.87 -9.31
C HIS A 166 -6.43 -17.54 -10.57
N GLN A 167 -7.72 -17.39 -10.87
CA GLN A 167 -8.29 -17.90 -12.10
C GLN A 167 -7.97 -17.02 -13.33
N GLN A 168 -8.09 -15.69 -13.20
CA GLN A 168 -8.07 -14.75 -14.34
C GLN A 168 -6.73 -14.02 -14.55
N SER A 169 -5.86 -13.98 -13.53
CA SER A 169 -4.61 -13.21 -13.49
C SER A 169 -3.45 -14.05 -12.93
N ARG A 170 -3.32 -15.29 -13.42
CA ARG A 170 -2.35 -16.30 -12.95
C ARG A 170 -0.88 -15.86 -12.92
N GLU A 171 -0.52 -14.90 -13.75
CA GLU A 171 0.86 -14.40 -13.87
C GLU A 171 1.13 -13.21 -12.95
N ALA A 172 0.08 -12.61 -12.36
CA ALA A 172 0.23 -11.48 -11.47
C ALA A 172 0.57 -11.95 -10.05
N ASP A 173 1.54 -11.28 -9.42
CA ASP A 173 1.80 -11.46 -8.00
C ASP A 173 0.69 -10.79 -7.19
N ILE A 174 0.04 -11.56 -6.31
CA ILE A 174 -1.02 -11.04 -5.44
C ILE A 174 -0.43 -10.72 -4.07
N LEU A 175 -0.55 -9.45 -3.66
CA LEU A 175 -0.11 -8.96 -2.37
C LEU A 175 -1.33 -8.64 -1.50
N VAL A 176 -1.36 -9.15 -0.27
CA VAL A 176 -2.42 -8.84 0.70
C VAL A 176 -1.80 -8.20 1.93
N GLY A 177 -2.25 -6.99 2.26
CA GLY A 177 -1.88 -6.30 3.48
C GLY A 177 -3.09 -5.98 4.36
N GLY A 178 -2.84 -5.20 5.40
CA GLY A 178 -3.86 -4.70 6.32
C GLY A 178 -3.69 -5.21 7.73
N ARG A 179 -4.42 -4.61 8.67
CA ARG A 179 -4.18 -4.75 10.12
C ARG A 179 -4.31 -6.18 10.63
N LEU A 180 -5.06 -7.02 9.92
CA LEU A 180 -5.33 -8.39 10.34
C LEU A 180 -4.25 -9.37 9.94
N VAL A 181 -3.50 -9.07 8.88
CA VAL A 181 -2.45 -9.94 8.36
C VAL A 181 -1.34 -10.19 9.39
N SER A 182 -1.10 -9.24 10.29
CA SER A 182 -0.18 -9.42 11.41
C SER A 182 -0.75 -10.20 12.60
N LYS A 183 -2.08 -10.37 12.68
CA LYS A 183 -2.79 -11.01 13.81
C LYS A 183 -3.16 -12.46 13.56
N PHE A 184 -3.34 -12.86 12.30
CA PHE A 184 -3.78 -14.21 11.93
C PHE A 184 -2.89 -14.78 10.82
N ASP A 185 -2.78 -16.11 10.79
CA ASP A 185 -2.10 -16.81 9.69
C ASP A 185 -3.09 -17.07 8.55
N PHE A 186 -2.87 -16.39 7.43
CA PHE A 186 -3.67 -16.53 6.23
C PHE A 186 -2.97 -17.38 5.16
N ALA A 187 -1.80 -17.95 5.45
CA ALA A 187 -1.03 -18.75 4.47
C ALA A 187 -1.81 -19.97 3.94
N ALA A 188 -2.77 -20.47 4.73
CA ALA A 188 -3.64 -21.58 4.34
C ALA A 188 -4.76 -21.19 3.36
N ILE A 189 -5.05 -19.89 3.18
CA ILE A 189 -6.21 -19.42 2.39
C ILE A 189 -5.93 -19.41 0.89
N ALA A 190 -4.70 -19.11 0.48
CA ALA A 190 -4.37 -19.09 -0.95
C ALA A 190 -2.89 -19.41 -1.20
N ALA A 191 -2.65 -20.39 -2.08
CA ALA A 191 -1.35 -20.59 -2.70
C ALA A 191 -1.03 -19.41 -3.63
N ASN A 192 0.25 -19.06 -3.82
CA ASN A 192 0.69 -17.95 -4.70
C ASN A 192 0.19 -16.55 -4.30
N THR A 193 -0.13 -16.34 -3.02
CA THR A 193 -0.44 -15.02 -2.46
C THR A 193 0.58 -14.66 -1.40
N THR A 194 1.12 -13.43 -1.47
CA THR A 194 2.04 -12.91 -0.47
C THR A 194 1.29 -12.05 0.54
N PHE A 195 1.26 -12.49 1.79
CA PHE A 195 0.69 -11.74 2.90
C PHE A 195 1.78 -10.86 3.53
N LEU A 196 1.58 -9.54 3.50
CA LEU A 196 2.51 -8.53 4.01
C LEU A 196 2.01 -8.00 5.35
N LYS A 197 2.72 -8.31 6.43
CA LYS A 197 2.39 -7.87 7.80
C LYS A 197 2.72 -6.41 8.05
N ASP A 198 3.74 -5.90 7.38
CA ASP A 198 4.20 -4.52 7.51
C ASP A 198 4.95 -4.03 6.24
N LEU A 199 5.41 -2.78 6.29
CA LEU A 199 6.18 -2.17 5.20
C LEU A 199 7.61 -2.73 5.07
N ASN A 200 8.15 -3.40 6.09
CA ASN A 200 9.46 -4.06 6.00
C ASN A 200 9.36 -5.33 5.15
N GLU A 201 8.29 -6.11 5.31
CA GLU A 201 8.02 -7.27 4.46
C GLU A 201 7.81 -6.88 3.00
N LEU A 202 7.17 -5.73 2.73
CA LEU A 202 7.10 -5.17 1.38
C LEU A 202 8.51 -4.88 0.81
N THR A 203 9.41 -4.38 1.65
CA THR A 203 10.79 -4.11 1.25
C THR A 203 11.56 -5.40 0.94
N ALA A 204 11.31 -6.46 1.70
CA ALA A 204 11.86 -7.78 1.42
C ALA A 204 11.32 -8.33 0.09
N TRP A 205 10.02 -8.14 -0.17
CA TRP A 205 9.38 -8.54 -1.43
C TRP A 205 10.04 -7.84 -2.63
N PHE A 206 10.21 -6.52 -2.60
CA PHE A 206 10.90 -5.79 -3.68
C PHE A 206 12.29 -6.36 -3.99
N LYS A 207 13.09 -6.67 -2.97
CA LYS A 207 14.45 -7.22 -3.15
C LYS A 207 14.43 -8.58 -3.84
N THR A 208 13.45 -9.42 -3.54
CA THR A 208 13.29 -10.74 -4.16
C THR A 208 12.87 -10.60 -5.62
N THR A 209 11.87 -9.77 -5.90
CA THR A 209 11.34 -9.55 -7.25
C THR A 209 12.38 -8.94 -8.18
N GLU A 210 13.15 -7.96 -7.69
CA GLU A 210 14.25 -7.33 -8.46
C GLU A 210 15.37 -8.33 -8.81
N LYS A 211 15.70 -9.27 -7.91
CA LYS A 211 16.67 -10.34 -8.20
C LYS A 211 16.15 -11.29 -9.26
N THR A 212 14.91 -11.77 -9.12
CA THR A 212 14.31 -12.67 -10.12
C THR A 212 14.12 -12.03 -11.49
N GLY A 213 13.90 -10.71 -11.54
CA GLY A 213 13.83 -9.96 -12.79
C GLY A 213 15.19 -9.86 -13.50
N ARG A 214 16.29 -9.69 -12.74
CA ARG A 214 17.66 -9.71 -13.28
C ARG A 214 18.05 -11.11 -13.77
N ASP A 215 17.78 -12.16 -12.99
CA ASP A 215 18.10 -13.54 -13.39
C ASP A 215 17.33 -13.97 -14.65
N LYS A 216 16.09 -13.51 -14.84
CA LYS A 216 15.31 -13.75 -16.07
C LYS A 216 15.81 -12.94 -17.27
N ALA A 217 16.33 -11.73 -17.06
CA ALA A 217 16.92 -10.91 -18.12
C ALA A 217 18.28 -11.45 -18.58
N ASP A 218 19.11 -11.91 -17.64
CA ASP A 218 20.41 -12.54 -17.92
C ASP A 218 20.23 -13.94 -18.55
N GLY A 219 19.13 -14.63 -18.24
CA GLY A 219 18.73 -15.89 -18.89
C GLY A 219 18.13 -15.75 -20.30
N GLN A 220 17.86 -14.53 -20.79
CA GLN A 220 17.44 -14.27 -22.17
C GLN A 220 18.59 -13.80 -23.07
N SER A 221 19.80 -13.60 -22.54
CA SER A 221 21.01 -13.43 -23.36
C SER A 221 21.66 -14.80 -23.62
N ASP A 222 20.97 -15.66 -24.36
CA ASP A 222 21.58 -16.91 -24.81
C ASP A 222 22.43 -16.68 -26.07
N THR A 223 23.60 -17.33 -26.08
CA THR A 223 24.53 -17.54 -27.20
C THR A 223 25.60 -16.47 -27.50
N THR A 224 26.79 -16.66 -26.93
CA THR A 224 27.94 -16.92 -27.80
C THR A 224 28.86 -17.94 -27.13
N SER A 225 29.05 -19.07 -27.81
CA SER A 225 30.10 -20.05 -27.59
C SER A 225 31.47 -19.39 -27.38
N VAL A 226 32.31 -20.02 -26.56
CA VAL A 226 33.68 -20.48 -26.89
C VAL A 226 34.48 -20.65 -25.57
N ILE A 227 34.98 -21.88 -25.41
CA ILE A 227 35.80 -22.52 -24.34
C ILE A 227 35.05 -22.97 -23.09
#